data_AF-A0A0Q6TWV2-F1
#
_entry.id   AF-A0A0Q6TWV2-F1
#
_cell.length_a   1.000
_cell.length_b   1.000
_cell.length_c   1.000
_cell.angle_alpha   90.00
_cell.angle_beta   90.00
_cell.angle_gamma   90.00
#
_symmetry.space_group_name_H-M   'P 1'
#
loop_
_entity.id
_entity.type
_entity.pdbx_description
1 polymer ?
#
loop_
_entity_poly.entity_id
_entity_poly.type
_entity_poly.pdbx_seq_one_letter_code
_entity_poly.pdbx_strand_id
1 'polypeptide(L)'
;MRRVAFVALAAAGLTACAPKLPEGIDESVLVQAVGRAIGSPSTCVVIADPKGKLVWRGGGYITCARSLPDCEGAPTTAEDLVKANLGKPARFLSCPSPSSAANTVGWAIGPVPTGEGKPERHLTYVAVMEGERALPGLEIKDRVERAFRKAGF
;
A
#
# COMPACT_ATOMS: atom_id res chain seq x y z
N MET A 1 -9.42 -54.77 -28.54
CA MET A 1 -9.49 -53.30 -28.66
C MET A 1 -10.07 -52.73 -27.37
N ARG A 2 -9.26 -52.11 -26.51
CA ARG A 2 -9.75 -51.47 -25.28
C ARG A 2 -8.89 -50.23 -25.02
N ARG A 3 -9.33 -49.09 -25.55
CA ARG A 3 -8.68 -47.78 -25.34
C ARG A 3 -9.13 -47.26 -23.98
N VAL A 4 -8.26 -47.39 -22.97
CA VAL A 4 -8.43 -46.68 -21.70
C VAL A 4 -7.81 -45.30 -21.90
N ALA A 5 -8.65 -44.30 -22.14
CA ALA A 5 -8.25 -42.91 -22.19
C ALA A 5 -7.95 -42.44 -20.77
N PHE A 6 -6.67 -42.37 -20.42
CA PHE A 6 -6.20 -41.64 -19.26
C PHE A 6 -6.37 -40.15 -19.51
N VAL A 7 -7.44 -39.57 -18.97
CA VAL A 7 -7.60 -38.12 -18.86
C VAL A 7 -6.67 -37.65 -17.73
N ALA A 8 -5.47 -37.20 -18.10
CA ALA A 8 -4.57 -36.53 -17.18
C ALA A 8 -5.15 -35.16 -16.83
N LEU A 9 -5.62 -35.01 -15.59
CA LEU A 9 -5.99 -33.73 -14.98
C LEU A 9 -4.76 -32.81 -14.97
N ALA A 10 -4.72 -31.84 -15.89
CA ALA A 10 -3.80 -30.72 -15.85
C ALA A 10 -4.31 -29.68 -14.83
N ALA A 11 -4.08 -29.92 -13.54
CA ALA A 11 -4.27 -28.92 -12.49
C ALA A 11 -2.90 -28.30 -12.14
N ALA A 12 -2.35 -27.51 -13.06
CA ALA A 12 -1.10 -26.79 -12.84
C ALA A 12 -1.38 -25.29 -12.58
N GLY A 13 -1.26 -24.90 -11.31
CA GLY A 13 -0.71 -23.62 -10.83
C GLY A 13 -1.27 -22.31 -11.40
N LEU A 14 -2.30 -21.76 -10.75
CA LEU A 14 -2.68 -20.33 -10.87
C LEU A 14 -2.07 -19.44 -9.77
N THR A 15 -1.07 -19.92 -9.02
CA THR A 15 -0.43 -19.15 -7.93
C THR A 15 0.78 -18.38 -8.43
N ALA A 16 0.64 -17.46 -9.37
CA ALA A 16 1.77 -16.61 -9.76
C ALA A 16 1.32 -15.29 -10.37
N CYS A 17 1.04 -14.30 -9.50
CA CYS A 17 1.26 -12.87 -9.72
C CYS A 17 0.80 -12.00 -8.54
N ALA A 18 0.69 -12.55 -7.32
CA ALA A 18 0.45 -11.71 -6.15
C ALA A 18 1.72 -10.88 -5.84
N PRO A 19 1.58 -9.57 -5.55
CA PRO A 19 2.64 -8.78 -4.95
C PRO A 19 3.25 -9.55 -3.77
N LYS A 20 4.57 -9.79 -3.81
CA LYS A 20 5.26 -10.56 -2.77
C LYS A 20 6.10 -9.61 -1.93
N LEU A 21 5.78 -9.54 -0.64
CA LEU A 21 6.63 -8.88 0.34
C LEU A 21 8.00 -9.54 0.40
N PRO A 22 9.07 -8.78 0.65
CA PRO A 22 10.39 -9.35 0.76
C PRO A 22 10.53 -10.21 2.03
N GLU A 23 11.52 -11.12 2.03
CA GLU A 23 11.63 -12.16 3.06
C GLU A 23 11.79 -11.59 4.48
N GLY A 24 11.21 -12.27 5.46
CA GLY A 24 11.27 -11.86 6.88
C GLY A 24 10.29 -10.75 7.29
N ILE A 25 9.39 -10.32 6.38
CA ILE A 25 8.24 -9.49 6.72
C ILE A 25 7.03 -10.40 6.99
N ASP A 26 6.38 -10.22 8.13
CA ASP A 26 5.14 -10.93 8.45
C ASP A 26 3.94 -10.17 7.86
N GLU A 27 3.39 -10.70 6.77
CA GLU A 27 2.24 -10.10 6.08
C GLU A 27 1.00 -10.05 6.96
N SER A 28 0.77 -11.07 7.79
CA SER A 28 -0.40 -11.13 8.67
C SER A 28 -0.34 -10.05 9.75
N VAL A 29 0.84 -9.85 10.32
CA VAL A 29 1.11 -8.77 11.28
C VAL A 29 1.02 -7.42 10.59
N LEU A 30 1.51 -7.29 9.35
CA LEU A 30 1.41 -6.05 8.58
C LEU A 30 -0.04 -5.64 8.35
N VAL A 31 -0.86 -6.56 7.82
CA VAL A 31 -2.29 -6.33 7.57
C VAL A 31 -3.00 -5.92 8.87
N GLN A 32 -2.76 -6.67 9.95
CA GLN A 32 -3.38 -6.39 11.24
C GLN A 32 -2.91 -5.04 11.83
N ALA A 33 -1.63 -4.75 11.77
CA ALA A 33 -1.05 -3.53 12.34
C ALA A 33 -1.51 -2.29 11.57
N VAL A 34 -1.52 -2.32 10.23
CA VAL A 34 -2.04 -1.22 9.40
C VAL A 34 -3.53 -1.03 9.62
N GLY A 35 -4.31 -2.13 9.67
CA GLY A 35 -5.74 -2.09 9.94
C GLY A 35 -6.07 -1.45 11.30
N ARG A 36 -5.31 -1.74 12.35
CA ARG A 36 -5.48 -1.08 13.66
C ARG A 36 -5.00 0.37 13.66
N ALA A 37 -3.96 0.68 12.90
CA ALA A 37 -3.33 2.00 12.90
C ALA A 37 -4.19 3.06 12.20
N ILE A 38 -4.65 2.73 10.99
CA ILE A 38 -5.36 3.68 10.10
C ILE A 38 -6.51 3.02 9.32
N GLY A 39 -7.02 1.87 9.76
CA GLY A 39 -8.07 1.15 9.05
C GLY A 39 -9.37 1.93 8.95
N SER A 40 -9.85 2.11 7.72
CA SER A 40 -11.16 2.66 7.40
C SER A 40 -11.58 2.18 6.00
N PRO A 41 -12.87 2.31 5.61
CA PRO A 41 -13.32 1.93 4.27
C PRO A 41 -12.61 2.66 3.12
N SER A 42 -12.04 3.84 3.39
CA SER A 42 -11.33 4.68 2.42
C SER A 42 -9.81 4.59 2.49
N THR A 43 -9.27 3.77 3.40
CA THR A 43 -7.83 3.63 3.57
C THR A 43 -7.23 2.79 2.45
N CYS A 44 -6.17 3.33 1.83
CA CYS A 44 -5.30 2.57 0.95
C CYS A 44 -3.84 2.74 1.41
N VAL A 45 -3.09 1.64 1.45
CA VAL A 45 -1.64 1.64 1.61
C VAL A 45 -1.03 0.78 0.51
N VAL A 46 -0.03 1.28 -0.19
CA VAL A 46 0.73 0.52 -1.18
C VAL A 46 2.21 0.61 -0.86
N ILE A 47 2.93 -0.47 -1.17
CA ILE A 47 4.39 -0.53 -1.07
C ILE A 47 4.94 -0.99 -2.42
N ALA A 48 5.95 -0.29 -2.92
CA ALA A 48 6.64 -0.61 -4.16
C ALA A 48 8.13 -0.86 -3.92
N ASP A 49 8.70 -1.73 -4.76
CA ASP A 49 10.16 -1.90 -4.88
C ASP A 49 10.81 -0.71 -5.62
N PRO A 50 12.15 -0.63 -5.66
CA PRO A 50 12.86 0.44 -6.37
C PRO A 50 12.57 0.52 -7.88
N LYS A 51 12.00 -0.55 -8.48
CA LYS A 51 11.62 -0.60 -9.89
C LYS A 51 10.15 -0.19 -10.10
N GLY A 52 9.44 0.19 -9.04
CA GLY A 52 8.04 0.59 -9.08
C GLY A 52 7.05 -0.57 -9.13
N LYS A 53 7.53 -1.81 -8.93
CA LYS A 53 6.65 -2.97 -8.83
C LYS A 53 6.01 -2.97 -7.45
N LEU A 54 4.68 -3.04 -7.40
CA LEU A 54 3.96 -3.21 -6.15
C LEU A 54 4.32 -4.56 -5.52
N VAL A 55 4.74 -4.50 -4.25
CA VAL A 55 5.07 -5.67 -3.43
C VAL A 55 4.04 -5.93 -2.34
N TRP A 56 3.18 -4.93 -2.04
CA TRP A 56 2.08 -5.09 -1.10
C TRP A 56 1.00 -4.02 -1.27
N ARG A 57 -0.24 -4.37 -0.92
CA ARG A 57 -1.39 -3.46 -0.87
C ARG A 57 -2.24 -3.75 0.38
N GLY A 58 -2.41 -2.76 1.22
CA GLY A 58 -3.41 -2.71 2.29
C GLY A 58 -4.63 -1.94 1.82
N GLY A 59 -5.80 -2.57 1.86
CA GLY A 59 -7.06 -2.02 1.34
C GLY A 59 -7.53 -2.69 0.06
N GLY A 60 -8.78 -2.45 -0.31
CA GLY A 60 -9.39 -3.03 -1.51
C GLY A 60 -8.80 -2.44 -2.80
N TYR A 61 -8.78 -3.22 -3.88
CA TYR A 61 -8.34 -2.75 -5.20
C TYR A 61 -9.08 -1.47 -5.62
N ILE A 62 -10.41 -1.46 -5.48
CA ILE A 62 -11.25 -0.30 -5.80
C ILE A 62 -10.87 0.92 -4.94
N THR A 63 -10.61 0.74 -3.65
CA THR A 63 -10.21 1.83 -2.74
C THR A 63 -8.87 2.44 -3.15
N CYS A 64 -7.91 1.62 -3.56
CA CYS A 64 -6.59 2.09 -4.00
C CYS A 64 -6.56 2.67 -5.41
N ALA A 65 -7.50 2.28 -6.28
CA ALA A 65 -7.66 2.81 -7.63
C ALA A 65 -8.42 4.15 -7.68
N ARG A 66 -8.83 4.70 -6.52
CA ARG A 66 -9.55 5.98 -6.47
C ARG A 66 -8.64 7.11 -6.91
N SER A 67 -9.17 7.93 -7.81
CA SER A 67 -8.58 9.20 -8.19
C SER A 67 -8.88 10.24 -7.12
N LEU A 68 -7.85 10.75 -6.47
CA LEU A 68 -7.90 11.71 -5.36
C LEU A 68 -6.99 12.91 -5.68
N PRO A 69 -7.24 14.10 -5.13
CA PRO A 69 -6.32 15.23 -5.29
C PRO A 69 -4.94 14.90 -4.70
N ASP A 70 -3.88 15.20 -5.43
CA ASP A 70 -2.48 15.11 -4.98
C ASP A 70 -2.09 16.20 -3.96
N CYS A 71 -3.02 17.11 -3.66
CA CYS A 71 -2.84 18.31 -2.86
C CYS A 71 -1.88 19.36 -3.46
N GLU A 72 -1.58 19.26 -4.75
CA GLU A 72 -0.80 20.22 -5.55
C GLU A 72 -1.57 20.74 -6.79
N GLY A 73 -2.75 20.15 -7.07
CA GLY A 73 -3.69 20.62 -8.08
C GLY A 73 -4.01 19.61 -9.17
N ALA A 74 -3.49 18.39 -9.09
CA ALA A 74 -3.78 17.33 -10.05
C ALA A 74 -4.43 16.11 -9.37
N PRO A 75 -5.27 15.35 -10.10
CA PRO A 75 -5.74 14.06 -9.63
C PRO A 75 -4.62 13.00 -9.72
N THR A 76 -4.59 12.08 -8.77
CA THR A 76 -3.64 10.95 -8.75
C THR A 76 -4.25 9.72 -8.08
N THR A 77 -3.58 8.58 -8.23
CA THR A 77 -3.89 7.34 -7.49
C THR A 77 -2.74 6.99 -6.55
N ALA A 78 -2.99 6.13 -5.56
CA ALA A 78 -1.93 5.66 -4.67
C ALA A 78 -0.81 4.94 -5.45
N GLU A 79 -1.16 4.19 -6.49
CA GLU A 79 -0.21 3.45 -7.33
C GLU A 79 0.63 4.35 -8.23
N ASP A 80 0.05 5.40 -8.80
CA ASP A 80 0.80 6.37 -9.60
C ASP A 80 1.72 7.20 -8.71
N LEU A 81 1.23 7.59 -7.54
CA LEU A 81 1.97 8.40 -6.60
C LEU A 81 3.17 7.65 -6.01
N VAL A 82 3.05 6.35 -5.72
CA VAL A 82 4.20 5.57 -5.21
C VAL A 82 5.29 5.43 -6.29
N LYS A 83 4.91 5.21 -7.55
CA LYS A 83 5.85 5.14 -8.69
C LYS A 83 6.52 6.49 -8.97
N ALA A 84 5.78 7.58 -8.84
CA ALA A 84 6.31 8.93 -9.01
C ALA A 84 7.28 9.36 -7.90
N ASN A 85 7.30 8.66 -6.75
CA ASN A 85 8.07 9.02 -5.57
C ASN A 85 9.15 8.00 -5.16
N LEU A 86 9.48 7.05 -6.04
CA LEU A 86 10.59 6.12 -5.81
C LEU A 86 11.90 6.88 -5.57
N GLY A 87 12.57 6.59 -4.45
CA GLY A 87 13.85 7.22 -4.08
C GLY A 87 13.78 8.72 -3.74
N LYS A 88 12.58 9.32 -3.65
CA LYS A 88 12.40 10.72 -3.30
C LYS A 88 12.29 10.92 -1.78
N PRO A 89 12.55 12.13 -1.26
CA PRO A 89 12.30 12.47 0.13
C PRO A 89 10.84 12.23 0.53
N ALA A 90 10.61 11.94 1.80
CA ALA A 90 9.26 11.75 2.32
C ALA A 90 8.44 13.05 2.22
N ARG A 91 7.14 12.91 1.92
CA ARG A 91 6.19 14.00 1.79
C ARG A 91 4.90 13.63 2.51
N PHE A 92 4.36 14.58 3.26
CA PHE A 92 3.13 14.42 4.04
C PHE A 92 2.22 15.58 3.73
N LEU A 93 1.09 15.29 3.08
CA LEU A 93 0.22 16.31 2.51
C LEU A 93 -1.19 16.11 3.04
N SER A 94 -1.94 17.21 3.14
CA SER A 94 -3.36 17.16 3.44
C SER A 94 -4.08 18.30 2.75
N CYS A 95 -5.25 18.03 2.21
CA CYS A 95 -6.05 19.01 1.48
C CYS A 95 -7.54 18.66 1.55
N PRO A 96 -8.44 19.62 1.22
CA PRO A 96 -9.86 19.33 1.06
C PRO A 96 -10.09 18.27 -0.02
N SER A 97 -11.08 17.40 0.18
CA SER A 97 -11.53 16.48 -0.86
C SER A 97 -12.63 17.12 -1.71
N PRO A 98 -12.64 16.91 -3.04
CA PRO A 98 -13.75 17.34 -3.89
C PRO A 98 -15.04 16.52 -3.68
N SER A 99 -15.01 15.39 -2.96
CA SER A 99 -16.20 14.55 -2.76
C SER A 99 -17.24 15.14 -1.82
N SER A 100 -16.84 16.02 -0.90
CA SER A 100 -17.71 16.78 0.01
C SER A 100 -16.89 17.86 0.72
N ALA A 101 -17.51 18.99 1.06
CA ALA A 101 -16.87 20.08 1.79
C ALA A 101 -16.36 19.68 3.19
N ALA A 102 -16.93 18.62 3.79
CA ALA A 102 -16.49 18.10 5.08
C ALA A 102 -15.32 17.10 4.98
N ASN A 103 -15.06 16.56 3.78
CA ASN A 103 -14.05 15.52 3.59
C ASN A 103 -12.67 16.12 3.38
N THR A 104 -11.65 15.46 3.94
CA THR A 104 -10.24 15.76 3.66
C THR A 104 -9.57 14.55 3.04
N VAL A 105 -8.45 14.79 2.36
CA VAL A 105 -7.49 13.76 1.94
C VAL A 105 -6.22 13.97 2.72
N GLY A 106 -5.68 12.88 3.28
CA GLY A 106 -4.34 12.85 3.88
C GLY A 106 -3.46 11.87 3.13
N TRP A 107 -2.27 12.31 2.72
CA TRP A 107 -1.24 11.49 2.08
C TRP A 107 0.00 11.37 2.96
N ALA A 108 0.51 10.16 3.11
CA ALA A 108 1.86 9.89 3.59
C ALA A 108 2.66 9.14 2.52
N ILE A 109 3.78 9.71 2.12
CA ILE A 109 4.63 9.21 1.04
C ILE A 109 6.05 9.16 1.58
N GLY A 110 6.76 8.05 1.41
CA GLY A 110 8.15 7.99 1.83
C GLY A 110 8.80 6.63 1.73
N PRO A 111 10.08 6.52 2.11
CA PRO A 111 10.74 5.24 2.24
C PRO A 111 10.08 4.42 3.37
N VAL A 112 9.94 3.12 3.17
CA VAL A 112 9.58 2.21 4.26
C VAL A 112 10.75 2.20 5.26
N PRO A 113 10.49 2.42 6.57
CA PRO A 113 11.56 2.45 7.56
C PRO A 113 12.24 1.08 7.66
N THR A 114 13.56 1.09 7.82
CA THR A 114 14.34 -0.10 8.14
C THR A 114 14.39 -0.28 9.65
N GLY A 115 13.96 -1.43 10.15
CA GLY A 115 14.03 -1.80 11.56
C GLY A 115 15.46 -2.08 12.01
N GLU A 116 15.68 -2.01 13.31
CA GLU A 116 16.99 -2.28 13.90
C GLU A 116 17.45 -3.72 13.58
N GLY A 117 18.68 -3.85 13.06
CA GLY A 117 19.23 -5.14 12.65
C GLY A 117 18.63 -5.74 11.37
N LYS A 118 17.78 -4.99 10.64
CA LYS A 118 17.23 -5.41 9.34
C LYS A 118 18.04 -4.80 8.19
N PRO A 119 18.16 -5.51 7.04
CA PRO A 119 18.78 -4.95 5.86
C PRO A 119 17.90 -3.85 5.27
N GLU A 120 18.52 -2.80 4.72
CA GLU A 120 17.79 -1.81 3.93
C GLU A 120 17.17 -2.45 2.69
N ARG A 121 15.90 -2.13 2.43
CA ARG A 121 15.14 -2.71 1.32
C ARG A 121 14.81 -1.71 0.22
N HIS A 122 15.12 -0.42 0.46
CA HIS A 122 14.84 0.71 -0.44
C HIS A 122 13.41 0.73 -0.99
N LEU A 123 12.44 0.28 -0.18
CA LEU A 123 11.02 0.28 -0.56
C LEU A 123 10.44 1.67 -0.36
N THR A 124 9.44 2.01 -1.16
CA THR A 124 8.66 3.25 -1.03
C THR A 124 7.21 2.87 -0.71
N TYR A 125 6.59 3.59 0.23
CA TYR A 125 5.17 3.46 0.52
C TYR A 125 4.41 4.73 0.17
N VAL A 126 3.13 4.53 -0.14
CA VAL A 126 2.10 5.57 -0.10
C VAL A 126 0.96 5.07 0.76
N ALA A 127 0.52 5.86 1.72
CA ALA A 127 -0.67 5.65 2.51
C ALA A 127 -1.61 6.84 2.35
N VAL A 128 -2.89 6.57 2.15
CA VAL A 128 -3.91 7.58 1.93
C VAL A 128 -5.19 7.27 2.68
N MET A 129 -5.82 8.32 3.18
CA MET A 129 -7.17 8.30 3.70
C MET A 129 -7.96 9.43 3.06
N GLU A 130 -9.25 9.20 2.80
CA GLU A 130 -10.19 10.27 2.44
C GLU A 130 -11.48 10.14 3.26
N GLY A 131 -11.99 11.25 3.77
CA GLY A 131 -13.28 11.33 4.44
C GLY A 131 -13.28 12.39 5.54
N GLU A 132 -14.43 12.55 6.18
CA GLU A 132 -14.62 13.52 7.27
C GLU A 132 -13.68 13.27 8.46
N ARG A 133 -13.31 12.00 8.70
CA ARG A 133 -12.37 11.57 9.74
C ARG A 133 -11.03 11.11 9.19
N ALA A 134 -10.67 11.51 7.96
CA ALA A 134 -9.35 11.22 7.43
C ALA A 134 -8.28 11.91 8.29
N LEU A 135 -7.23 11.17 8.61
CA LEU A 135 -6.12 11.69 9.39
C LEU A 135 -5.24 12.58 8.50
N PRO A 136 -4.60 13.62 9.07
CA PRO A 136 -3.58 14.37 8.36
C PRO A 136 -2.42 13.46 7.94
N GLY A 137 -1.76 13.81 6.82
CA GLY A 137 -0.67 13.02 6.24
C GLY A 137 0.46 12.70 7.22
N LEU A 138 0.82 13.66 8.08
CA LEU A 138 1.86 13.46 9.10
C LEU A 138 1.45 12.40 10.14
N GLU A 139 0.18 12.40 10.53
CA GLU A 139 -0.34 11.42 11.48
C GLU A 139 -0.50 10.03 10.83
N ILE A 140 -0.91 9.97 9.56
CA ILE A 140 -0.89 8.72 8.78
C ILE A 140 0.52 8.13 8.78
N LYS A 141 1.54 8.93 8.46
CA LYS A 141 2.94 8.50 8.48
C LYS A 141 3.30 7.90 9.83
N ASP A 142 3.09 8.62 10.92
CA ASP A 142 3.49 8.15 12.26
C ASP A 142 2.82 6.82 12.63
N ARG A 143 1.55 6.65 12.28
CA ARG A 143 0.78 5.44 12.57
C ARG A 143 1.21 4.26 11.68
N VAL A 144 1.40 4.50 10.39
CA VAL A 144 1.77 3.47 9.40
C VAL A 144 3.20 3.00 9.58
N GLU A 145 4.15 3.90 9.82
CA GLU A 145 5.55 3.50 10.02
C GLU A 145 5.75 2.68 11.31
N ARG A 146 4.96 2.95 12.35
CA ARG A 146 4.91 2.06 13.53
C ARG A 146 4.35 0.68 13.19
N ALA A 147 3.38 0.59 12.27
CA ALA A 147 2.86 -0.69 11.81
C ALA A 147 3.91 -1.46 10.99
N PHE A 148 4.69 -0.77 10.15
CA PHE A 148 5.79 -1.38 9.40
C PHE A 148 6.85 -1.98 10.32
N ARG A 149 7.32 -1.24 11.33
CA ARG A 149 8.30 -1.77 12.29
C ARG A 149 7.79 -3.02 13.02
N LYS A 150 6.50 -3.06 13.38
CA LYS A 150 5.87 -4.24 14.00
C LYS A 150 5.86 -5.46 13.07
N ALA A 151 5.73 -5.25 11.77
CA ALA A 151 5.73 -6.30 10.76
C ALA A 151 7.14 -6.81 10.41
N GLY A 152 8.19 -6.19 10.95
CA GLY A 152 9.58 -6.62 10.77
C GLY A 152 10.31 -5.97 9.58
N PHE A 153 9.79 -4.84 9.07
CA PHE A 153 10.56 -3.94 8.20
C PHE A 153 11.76 -3.38 8.94
#